data_AF-A0A6B3GG44-F1
#
_entry.id   AF-A0A6B3GG44-F1
#
_cell.length_a   1.000
_cell.length_b   1.000
_cell.length_c   1.000
_cell.angle_alpha   90.00
_cell.angle_beta   90.00
_cell.angle_gamma   90.00
#
_symmetry.space_group_name_H-M   'P 1'
#
loop_
_entity.id
_entity.type
_entity.pdbx_description
1 polymer ?
#
loop_
_entity_poly.entity_id
_entity_poly.type
_entity_poly.pdbx_seq_one_letter_code
_entity_poly.pdbx_strand_id
1 'polypeptide(L)'
;RTLYMTEAWVSVDTGNQGTTPPYGVVYAPTPARGTRSQVFESRGGVRLDDGRFGDAVDLHKARFTMTRQEELSLRRIVTPELRFNAERPEEGRVVLNGAKVVTLIDLSTSWPGPGGLAMGGFVYENLVPYGHFPLSRRLEWVQAATPEYVPEPYERLATVMRSCGEDADAREVLLAKQRRRRETLPPAAKAWGYLQDWTVAYGYRPGRAAVWMAVLWAAGTVAFAQHAPPSMKGEEHPQWNPALYALDLLVPVINLGQDGYWRMEGAWQWAAAGLVLVGWVLATTVAAGASRMLR
;
A
#
# COMPACT_ATOMS: atom_id res chain seq x y z
N ARG A 1 -7.56 8.66 -35.33
CA ARG A 1 -6.51 9.56 -35.84
C ARG A 1 -5.37 9.56 -34.85
N THR A 2 -4.16 9.43 -35.37
CA THR A 2 -2.89 9.36 -34.64
C THR A 2 -2.36 10.77 -34.39
N LEU A 3 -1.82 11.03 -33.21
CA LEU A 3 -1.05 12.25 -32.93
C LEU A 3 0.44 11.93 -33.08
N TYR A 4 1.07 12.51 -34.08
CA TYR A 4 2.52 12.38 -34.31
C TYR A 4 3.23 13.62 -33.78
N MET A 5 4.12 13.43 -32.80
CA MET A 5 5.07 14.42 -32.32
C MET A 5 6.48 13.82 -32.46
N THR A 6 6.80 13.35 -33.66
CA THR A 6 8.00 12.56 -33.94
C THR A 6 9.03 13.35 -34.73
N GLU A 7 10.21 12.76 -34.94
CA GLU A 7 11.09 13.24 -36.01
C GLU A 7 10.38 13.15 -37.37
N ALA A 8 10.60 14.17 -38.20
CA ALA A 8 10.11 14.23 -39.57
C ALA A 8 11.30 14.45 -40.52
N TRP A 9 11.24 13.76 -41.65
CA TRP A 9 12.22 13.93 -42.71
C TRP A 9 11.92 15.21 -43.49
N VAL A 10 12.87 16.13 -43.56
CA VAL A 10 12.75 17.37 -44.30
C VAL A 10 13.56 17.25 -45.59
N SER A 11 12.86 17.06 -46.72
CA SER A 11 13.40 17.19 -48.07
C SER A 11 13.18 18.62 -48.60
N VAL A 12 13.99 19.06 -49.58
CA VAL A 12 13.76 20.30 -50.34
C VAL A 12 12.41 20.27 -51.05
N ASP A 13 11.94 19.09 -51.47
CA ASP A 13 10.63 18.91 -52.12
C ASP A 13 9.43 19.01 -51.15
N THR A 14 9.64 18.73 -49.86
CA THR A 14 8.63 18.90 -48.80
C THR A 14 8.79 20.21 -48.03
N GLY A 15 9.92 20.90 -48.24
CA GLY A 15 10.39 22.06 -47.48
C GLY A 15 9.94 23.38 -48.09
N ASN A 16 8.67 23.51 -48.46
CA ASN A 16 8.12 24.85 -48.67
C ASN A 16 8.07 25.56 -47.31
N GLN A 17 8.49 26.83 -47.25
CA GLN A 17 8.48 27.69 -46.06
C GLN A 17 7.05 28.07 -45.59
N GLY A 18 6.14 27.10 -45.53
CA GLY A 18 4.73 27.27 -45.16
C GLY A 18 4.37 26.48 -43.90
N THR A 19 3.16 26.73 -43.40
CA THR A 19 2.57 25.98 -42.29
C THR A 19 2.46 24.48 -42.62
N THR A 20 2.75 23.62 -41.64
CA THR A 20 2.53 22.18 -41.74
C THR A 20 1.13 21.90 -42.29
N PRO A 21 0.98 21.06 -43.33
CA PRO A 21 -0.32 20.74 -43.88
C PRO A 21 -1.29 20.27 -42.79
N PRO A 22 -2.60 20.57 -42.88
CA PRO A 22 -3.59 20.19 -41.85
C PRO A 22 -3.71 18.67 -41.62
N TYR A 23 -3.06 17.86 -42.46
CA TYR A 23 -3.03 16.39 -42.39
C TYR A 23 -1.66 15.80 -42.02
N GLY A 24 -0.69 16.64 -41.62
CA GLY A 24 0.66 16.21 -41.25
C GLY A 24 1.60 16.01 -42.46
N VAL A 25 2.83 15.58 -42.17
CA VAL A 25 3.85 15.26 -43.20
C VAL A 25 3.72 13.77 -43.53
N VAL A 26 3.72 13.42 -44.82
CA VAL A 26 3.63 12.01 -45.27
C VAL A 26 4.89 11.26 -44.83
N TYR A 27 4.70 10.21 -44.02
CA TYR A 27 5.79 9.36 -43.56
C TYR A 27 6.22 8.43 -44.70
N ALA A 28 7.32 8.75 -45.38
CA ALA A 28 7.97 7.82 -46.30
C ALA A 28 8.87 6.86 -45.48
N PRO A 29 8.70 5.53 -45.56
CA PRO A 29 9.41 4.56 -44.73
C PRO A 29 10.91 4.43 -45.07
N THR A 30 11.38 5.06 -46.14
CA THR A 30 12.81 5.08 -46.48
C THR A 30 13.17 6.49 -46.95
N PRO A 31 13.92 7.28 -46.16
CA PRO A 31 14.35 8.60 -46.57
C PRO A 31 15.34 8.49 -47.73
N ALA A 32 15.22 9.39 -48.71
CA ALA A 32 16.23 9.53 -49.74
C ALA A 32 17.58 9.86 -49.09
N ARG A 33 18.67 9.30 -49.61
CA ARG A 33 20.03 9.49 -49.08
C ARG A 33 20.35 10.99 -49.03
N GLY A 34 20.64 11.52 -47.83
CA GLY A 34 20.91 12.95 -47.62
C GLY A 34 19.75 13.80 -47.08
N THR A 35 18.59 13.20 -46.82
CA THR A 35 17.45 13.91 -46.18
C THR A 35 17.80 14.26 -44.73
N ARG A 36 17.61 15.53 -44.34
CA ARG A 36 17.84 15.96 -42.96
C ARG A 36 16.64 15.56 -42.10
N SER A 37 16.89 14.86 -40.99
CA SER A 37 15.85 14.63 -39.97
C SER A 37 15.72 15.88 -39.10
N GLN A 38 14.51 16.38 -38.94
CA GLN A 38 14.18 17.41 -37.96
C GLN A 38 13.36 16.78 -36.83
N VAL A 39 13.87 16.89 -35.62
CA VAL A 39 13.21 16.38 -34.42
C VAL A 39 12.12 17.35 -33.98
N PHE A 40 11.00 16.83 -33.50
CA PHE A 40 9.98 17.63 -32.84
C PHE A 40 10.55 18.21 -31.52
N GLU A 41 10.63 19.53 -31.42
CA GLU A 41 11.04 20.24 -30.21
C GLU A 41 9.89 21.11 -29.72
N SER A 42 9.53 20.95 -28.45
CA SER A 42 8.58 21.83 -27.76
C SER A 42 9.26 22.52 -26.60
N ARG A 43 9.19 23.85 -26.59
CA ARG A 43 9.65 24.68 -25.47
C ARG A 43 8.44 25.14 -24.67
N GLY A 44 8.42 24.75 -23.40
CA GLY A 44 7.32 24.97 -22.48
C GLY A 44 6.39 23.77 -22.31
N GLY A 45 5.36 23.94 -21.49
CA GLY A 45 4.40 22.89 -21.16
C GLY A 45 3.49 22.50 -22.35
N VAL A 46 3.21 21.20 -22.48
CA VAL A 46 2.30 20.65 -23.50
C VAL A 46 1.14 19.99 -22.80
N ARG A 47 -0.10 20.34 -23.17
CA ARG A 47 -1.31 19.81 -22.53
C ARG A 47 -2.21 19.14 -23.57
N LEU A 48 -2.40 17.84 -23.40
CA LEU A 48 -3.23 16.98 -24.22
C LEU A 48 -4.36 16.35 -23.37
N ASP A 49 -4.72 17.03 -22.28
CA ASP A 49 -5.71 16.59 -21.30
C ASP A 49 -7.05 16.25 -21.98
N ASP A 50 -7.69 15.18 -21.53
CA ASP A 50 -8.98 14.68 -22.04
C ASP A 50 -8.99 14.32 -23.55
N GLY A 51 -7.81 14.23 -24.17
CA GLY A 51 -7.63 13.87 -25.57
C GLY A 51 -8.07 12.43 -25.87
N ARG A 52 -8.85 12.25 -26.95
CA ARG A 52 -9.21 10.92 -27.47
C ARG A 52 -8.52 10.69 -28.80
N PHE A 53 -7.52 9.82 -28.79
CA PHE A 53 -6.77 9.46 -29.98
C PHE A 53 -7.24 8.11 -30.46
N GLY A 54 -7.66 8.05 -31.72
CA GLY A 54 -8.30 6.84 -32.26
C GLY A 54 -7.32 5.75 -32.69
N ASP A 55 -6.02 6.01 -32.64
CA ASP A 55 -5.00 5.08 -33.13
C ASP A 55 -3.78 5.07 -32.20
N ALA A 56 -2.91 6.08 -32.28
CA ALA A 56 -1.79 6.21 -31.37
C ALA A 56 -1.45 7.66 -30.99
N VAL A 57 -0.68 7.80 -29.92
CA VAL A 57 0.10 9.00 -29.60
C VAL A 57 1.58 8.61 -29.70
N ASP A 58 2.29 9.19 -30.66
CA ASP A 58 3.68 8.86 -30.94
C ASP A 58 4.61 10.03 -30.60
N LEU A 59 5.47 9.83 -29.59
CA LEU A 59 6.46 10.80 -29.12
C LEU A 59 7.90 10.37 -29.49
N HIS A 60 8.07 9.57 -30.54
CA HIS A 60 9.39 9.06 -30.94
C HIS A 60 10.42 10.17 -31.17
N LYS A 61 11.51 10.13 -30.39
CA LYS A 61 12.61 11.11 -30.37
C LYS A 61 12.19 12.55 -30.04
N ALA A 62 10.96 12.79 -29.62
CA ALA A 62 10.49 14.13 -29.25
C ALA A 62 11.37 14.75 -28.16
N ARG A 63 11.66 16.04 -28.27
CA ARG A 63 12.38 16.82 -27.25
C ARG A 63 11.43 17.80 -26.58
N PHE A 64 11.26 17.64 -25.26
CA PHE A 64 10.47 18.54 -24.44
C PHE A 64 11.40 19.33 -23.51
N THR A 65 11.55 20.62 -23.77
CA THR A 65 12.31 21.53 -22.91
C THR A 65 11.32 22.31 -22.05
N MET A 66 11.11 21.85 -20.83
CA MET A 66 10.17 22.40 -19.86
C MET A 66 10.94 22.98 -18.67
N THR A 67 10.38 23.99 -18.01
CA THR A 67 10.85 24.45 -16.70
C THR A 67 10.22 23.63 -15.57
N ARG A 68 10.73 23.74 -14.33
CA ARG A 68 10.19 23.00 -13.16
C ARG A 68 8.69 23.16 -12.89
N GLN A 69 8.07 24.25 -13.33
CA GLN A 69 6.63 24.51 -13.14
C GLN A 69 5.77 23.98 -14.30
N GLU A 70 6.39 23.62 -15.41
CA GLU A 70 5.71 23.18 -16.62
C GLU A 70 5.59 21.65 -16.65
N GLU A 71 4.61 21.19 -17.41
CA GLU A 71 4.31 19.77 -17.50
C GLU A 71 3.90 19.35 -18.92
N LEU A 72 4.29 18.12 -19.27
CA LEU A 72 3.69 17.33 -20.34
C LEU A 72 2.49 16.61 -19.74
N SER A 73 1.32 17.22 -19.88
CA SER A 73 0.07 16.73 -19.33
C SER A 73 -0.68 15.91 -20.36
N LEU A 74 -0.86 14.63 -20.05
CA LEU A 74 -1.60 13.61 -20.80
C LEU A 74 -2.73 13.06 -19.89
N ARG A 75 -3.39 13.94 -19.13
CA ARG A 75 -4.40 13.51 -18.14
C ARG A 75 -5.63 12.98 -18.85
N ARG A 76 -6.15 11.84 -18.38
CA ARG A 76 -7.41 11.25 -18.87
C ARG A 76 -7.47 11.03 -20.38
N ILE A 77 -6.31 10.90 -21.03
CA ILE A 77 -6.28 10.56 -22.45
C ILE A 77 -6.81 9.14 -22.65
N VAL A 78 -7.41 8.89 -23.81
CA VAL A 78 -7.81 7.55 -24.24
C VAL A 78 -7.17 7.29 -25.59
N THR A 79 -6.29 6.29 -25.66
CA THR A 79 -5.62 5.90 -26.90
C THR A 79 -5.39 4.39 -26.94
N PRO A 80 -5.56 3.72 -28.09
CA PRO A 80 -5.13 2.33 -28.24
C PRO A 80 -3.62 2.18 -27.98
N GLU A 81 -2.79 3.07 -28.52
CA GLU A 81 -1.34 2.96 -28.37
C GLU A 81 -0.71 4.27 -27.88
N LEU A 82 0.24 4.18 -26.95
CA LEU A 82 1.08 5.29 -26.51
C LEU A 82 2.54 4.89 -26.67
N ARG A 83 3.27 5.61 -27.55
CA ARG A 83 4.72 5.43 -27.74
C ARG A 83 5.48 6.52 -27.02
N PHE A 84 5.92 6.22 -25.80
CA PHE A 84 6.72 7.10 -24.97
C PHE A 84 8.22 6.85 -25.18
N ASN A 85 8.71 7.25 -26.36
CA ASN A 85 10.10 7.10 -26.79
C ASN A 85 10.76 8.48 -26.99
N ALA A 86 10.37 9.45 -26.18
CA ALA A 86 10.91 10.82 -26.19
C ALA A 86 12.30 10.87 -25.56
N GLU A 87 13.04 11.94 -25.83
CA GLU A 87 14.24 12.26 -25.03
C GLU A 87 13.82 12.55 -23.59
N ARG A 88 14.65 12.11 -22.63
CA ARG A 88 14.36 12.27 -21.21
C ARG A 88 14.15 13.75 -20.87
N PRO A 89 12.99 14.16 -20.33
CA PRO A 89 12.84 15.50 -19.80
C PRO A 89 13.79 15.69 -18.61
N GLU A 90 14.68 16.68 -18.70
CA GLU A 90 15.61 17.05 -17.61
C GLU A 90 14.88 17.80 -16.49
N GLU A 91 13.90 18.63 -16.87
CA GLU A 91 13.10 19.46 -16.00
C GLU A 91 11.60 19.33 -16.31
N GLY A 92 10.77 19.79 -15.38
CA GLY A 92 9.31 19.69 -15.48
C GLY A 92 8.75 18.34 -15.04
N ARG A 93 7.49 18.10 -15.36
CA ARG A 93 6.78 16.86 -14.99
C ARG A 93 6.04 16.24 -16.16
N VAL A 94 5.92 14.92 -16.14
CA VAL A 94 5.06 14.16 -17.04
C VAL A 94 3.86 13.66 -16.22
N VAL A 95 2.64 13.99 -16.66
CA VAL A 95 1.42 13.66 -15.92
C VAL A 95 0.50 12.79 -16.77
N LEU A 96 0.31 11.54 -16.35
CA LEU A 96 -0.53 10.51 -16.98
C LEU A 96 -1.76 10.17 -16.13
N ASN A 97 -2.15 11.06 -15.20
CA ASN A 97 -3.23 10.76 -14.27
C ASN A 97 -4.54 10.46 -15.00
N GLY A 98 -5.14 9.31 -14.69
CA GLY A 98 -6.39 8.83 -15.29
C GLY A 98 -6.30 8.43 -16.76
N ALA A 99 -5.11 8.42 -17.37
CA ALA A 99 -4.94 8.01 -18.76
C ALA A 99 -5.29 6.52 -18.94
N LYS A 100 -5.89 6.18 -20.08
CA LYS A 100 -6.26 4.83 -20.47
C LYS A 100 -5.61 4.50 -21.79
N VAL A 101 -4.67 3.57 -21.75
CA VAL A 101 -3.90 3.12 -22.89
C VAL A 101 -4.11 1.62 -23.05
N VAL A 102 -4.22 1.09 -24.27
CA VAL A 102 -4.22 -0.37 -24.43
C VAL A 102 -2.78 -0.86 -24.41
N THR A 103 -1.95 -0.37 -25.33
CA THR A 103 -0.53 -0.75 -25.44
C THR A 103 0.39 0.42 -25.13
N LEU A 104 1.22 0.26 -24.10
CA LEU A 104 2.30 1.19 -23.77
C LEU A 104 3.61 0.69 -24.37
N ILE A 105 4.13 1.45 -25.33
CA ILE A 105 5.46 1.24 -25.89
C ILE A 105 6.39 2.28 -25.30
N ASP A 106 7.43 1.87 -24.60
CA ASP A 106 8.27 2.83 -23.88
C ASP A 106 9.73 2.37 -23.73
N LEU A 107 10.59 3.35 -23.50
CA LEU A 107 12.01 3.17 -23.34
C LEU A 107 12.43 3.53 -21.92
N SER A 108 13.30 2.72 -21.29
CA SER A 108 13.71 2.92 -19.89
C SER A 108 14.40 4.27 -19.63
N THR A 109 15.02 4.85 -20.66
CA THR A 109 15.73 6.13 -20.58
C THR A 109 14.83 7.34 -20.85
N SER A 110 13.62 7.16 -21.38
CA SER A 110 12.73 8.26 -21.76
C SER A 110 11.99 8.89 -20.58
N TRP A 111 11.81 8.15 -19.49
CA TRP A 111 11.04 8.60 -18.34
C TRP A 111 11.78 9.63 -17.47
N PRO A 112 11.07 10.61 -16.88
CA PRO A 112 11.67 11.58 -15.99
C PRO A 112 12.14 10.94 -14.67
N GLY A 113 12.97 11.66 -13.91
CA GLY A 113 13.48 11.19 -12.62
C GLY A 113 12.43 11.15 -11.50
N PRO A 114 12.83 10.77 -10.27
CA PRO A 114 11.95 10.72 -9.11
C PRO A 114 11.19 12.03 -8.87
N GLY A 115 9.87 11.95 -8.70
CA GLY A 115 8.99 13.12 -8.52
C GLY A 115 8.62 13.86 -9.81
N GLY A 116 9.22 13.49 -10.95
CA GLY A 116 8.92 14.05 -12.26
C GLY A 116 7.79 13.33 -13.00
N LEU A 117 7.26 12.24 -12.47
CA LEU A 117 6.18 11.45 -13.07
C LEU A 117 4.98 11.38 -12.13
N ALA A 118 3.78 11.55 -12.67
CA ALA A 118 2.52 11.32 -11.96
C ALA A 118 1.64 10.36 -12.77
N MET A 119 1.27 9.23 -12.17
CA MET A 119 0.54 8.15 -12.86
C MET A 119 -0.71 7.67 -12.09
N GLY A 120 -1.31 8.52 -11.25
CA GLY A 120 -2.48 8.15 -10.46
C GLY A 120 -3.66 7.78 -11.34
N GLY A 121 -4.23 6.58 -11.19
CA GLY A 121 -5.29 6.09 -12.07
C GLY A 121 -4.87 5.81 -13.52
N PHE A 122 -3.57 5.72 -13.81
CA PHE A 122 -3.08 5.35 -15.14
C PHE A 122 -3.31 3.84 -15.39
N VAL A 123 -4.05 3.53 -16.46
CA VAL A 123 -4.38 2.16 -16.85
C VAL A 123 -3.74 1.84 -18.19
N TYR A 124 -3.05 0.70 -18.23
CA TYR A 124 -2.47 0.10 -19.42
C TYR A 124 -2.71 -1.42 -19.40
N GLU A 125 -2.90 -2.02 -20.56
CA GLU A 125 -3.19 -3.46 -20.71
C GLU A 125 -1.95 -4.25 -21.12
N ASN A 126 -1.17 -3.72 -22.06
CA ASN A 126 0.04 -4.34 -22.60
C ASN A 126 1.26 -3.44 -22.40
N LEU A 127 2.39 -4.03 -22.03
CA LEU A 127 3.70 -3.38 -21.99
C LEU A 127 4.57 -3.96 -23.10
N VAL A 128 5.10 -3.08 -23.96
CA VAL A 128 6.04 -3.47 -25.01
C VAL A 128 7.28 -2.59 -24.89
N PRO A 129 8.33 -3.04 -24.16
CA PRO A 129 9.53 -2.24 -24.01
C PRO A 129 10.22 -2.05 -25.38
N TYR A 130 10.56 -0.81 -25.69
CA TYR A 130 11.41 -0.49 -26.83
C TYR A 130 12.87 -0.75 -26.43
N GLY A 131 13.35 -1.97 -26.69
CA GLY A 131 14.71 -2.41 -26.30
C GLY A 131 14.78 -3.03 -24.91
N HIS A 132 15.96 -2.97 -24.28
CA HIS A 132 16.20 -3.63 -22.99
C HIS A 132 15.63 -2.82 -21.83
N PHE A 133 14.55 -3.32 -21.21
CA PHE A 133 13.93 -2.71 -20.04
C PHE A 133 13.81 -3.73 -18.90
N PRO A 134 14.82 -3.86 -18.04
CA PRO A 134 14.80 -4.84 -16.95
C PRO A 134 13.81 -4.45 -15.85
N LEU A 135 13.33 -5.45 -15.12
CA LEU A 135 12.36 -5.29 -14.03
C LEU A 135 12.82 -4.30 -12.93
N SER A 136 14.10 -4.28 -12.60
CA SER A 136 14.66 -3.34 -11.62
C SER A 136 14.41 -1.88 -12.02
N ARG A 137 14.61 -1.55 -13.30
CA ARG A 137 14.30 -0.22 -13.85
C ARG A 137 12.80 0.05 -13.89
N ARG A 138 11.96 -0.97 -14.10
CA ARG A 138 10.49 -0.84 -14.05
C ARG A 138 10.02 -0.50 -12.65
N LEU A 139 10.62 -1.12 -11.63
CA LEU A 139 10.35 -0.79 -10.24
C LEU A 139 10.79 0.62 -9.89
N GLU A 140 11.97 1.05 -10.35
CA GLU A 140 12.43 2.45 -10.22
C GLU A 140 11.46 3.42 -10.89
N TRP A 141 10.92 3.09 -12.07
CA TRP A 141 9.92 3.89 -12.78
C TRP A 141 8.64 4.06 -11.95
N VAL A 142 8.10 2.98 -11.39
CA VAL A 142 6.92 3.06 -10.50
C VAL A 142 7.24 3.86 -9.23
N GLN A 143 8.41 3.63 -8.63
CA GLN A 143 8.84 4.38 -7.45
C GLN A 143 8.99 5.88 -7.73
N ALA A 144 9.55 6.24 -8.88
CA ALA A 144 9.71 7.62 -9.32
C ALA A 144 8.36 8.32 -9.49
N ALA A 145 7.32 7.57 -9.88
CA ALA A 145 5.96 8.07 -10.04
C ALA A 145 5.16 8.16 -8.73
N THR A 146 5.62 7.49 -7.67
CA THR A 146 4.95 7.45 -6.36
C THR A 146 5.87 7.98 -5.26
N PRO A 147 6.00 9.32 -5.09
CA PRO A 147 6.75 9.90 -3.97
C PRO A 147 6.22 9.42 -2.61
N GLU A 148 4.89 9.36 -2.49
CA GLU A 148 4.18 8.73 -1.39
C GLU A 148 3.77 7.30 -1.77
N TYR A 149 3.72 6.37 -0.81
CA TYR A 149 3.37 4.99 -1.11
C TYR A 149 1.90 4.87 -1.53
N VAL A 150 1.69 4.51 -2.80
CA VAL A 150 0.39 4.19 -3.39
C VAL A 150 0.44 2.75 -3.92
N PRO A 151 -0.48 1.85 -3.50
CA PRO A 151 -0.43 0.44 -3.90
C PRO A 151 -0.85 0.18 -5.35
N GLU A 152 -1.71 1.03 -5.92
CA GLU A 152 -2.35 0.83 -7.23
C GLU A 152 -1.35 0.65 -8.39
N PRO A 153 -0.33 1.52 -8.59
CA PRO A 153 0.64 1.35 -9.68
C PRO A 153 1.39 0.01 -9.66
N TYR A 154 1.72 -0.50 -8.47
CA TYR A 154 2.39 -1.80 -8.32
C TYR A 154 1.47 -2.96 -8.68
N GLU A 155 0.20 -2.90 -8.26
CA GLU A 155 -0.79 -3.93 -8.61
C GLU A 155 -1.06 -3.95 -10.11
N ARG A 156 -1.12 -2.78 -10.74
CA ARG A 156 -1.30 -2.65 -12.19
C ARG A 156 -0.14 -3.30 -12.94
N LEU A 157 1.10 -2.93 -12.59
CA LEU A 157 2.30 -3.52 -13.20
C LEU A 157 2.32 -5.05 -13.03
N ALA A 158 2.10 -5.55 -11.81
CA ALA A 158 2.07 -6.99 -11.56
C ALA A 158 0.96 -7.72 -12.35
N THR A 159 -0.19 -7.07 -12.55
CA THR A 159 -1.29 -7.64 -13.35
C THR A 159 -0.92 -7.74 -14.82
N VAL A 160 -0.29 -6.70 -15.37
CA VAL A 160 0.16 -6.68 -16.77
C VAL A 160 1.29 -7.68 -17.01
N MET A 161 2.25 -7.80 -16.09
CA MET A 161 3.31 -8.80 -16.21
C MET A 161 2.76 -10.24 -16.22
N ARG A 162 1.75 -10.53 -15.38
CA ARG A 162 1.06 -11.84 -15.41
C ARG A 162 0.33 -12.08 -16.73
N SER A 163 -0.38 -11.08 -17.27
CA SER A 163 -1.07 -11.26 -18.56
C SER A 163 -0.10 -11.46 -19.73
N CYS A 164 1.13 -10.96 -19.62
CA CYS A 164 2.20 -11.22 -20.58
C CYS A 164 2.92 -12.58 -20.37
N GLY A 165 2.57 -13.33 -19.32
CA GLY A 165 3.18 -14.64 -19.00
C GLY A 165 4.42 -14.55 -18.09
N GLU A 166 4.78 -13.36 -17.60
CA GLU A 166 5.94 -13.11 -16.74
C GLU A 166 5.56 -13.21 -15.25
N ASP A 167 5.14 -14.40 -14.82
CA ASP A 167 4.65 -14.64 -13.44
C ASP A 167 5.72 -14.45 -12.37
N ALA A 168 7.00 -14.70 -12.70
CA ALA A 168 8.11 -14.51 -11.77
C ALA A 168 8.30 -13.03 -11.43
N ASP A 169 8.31 -12.19 -12.46
CA ASP A 169 8.49 -10.75 -12.33
C ASP A 169 7.30 -10.11 -11.60
N ALA A 170 6.08 -10.57 -11.88
CA ALA A 170 4.90 -10.13 -11.16
C ALA A 170 4.97 -10.42 -9.64
N ARG A 171 5.52 -11.57 -9.23
CA ARG A 171 5.74 -11.88 -7.81
C ARG A 171 6.76 -10.92 -7.19
N GLU A 172 7.84 -10.64 -7.90
CA GLU A 172 8.87 -9.70 -7.44
C GLU A 172 8.32 -8.28 -7.28
N VAL A 173 7.45 -7.82 -8.19
CA VAL A 173 6.74 -6.53 -8.07
C VAL A 173 5.87 -6.49 -6.80
N LEU A 174 5.13 -7.56 -6.51
CA LEU A 174 4.30 -7.63 -5.29
C LEU A 174 5.14 -7.71 -4.01
N LEU A 175 6.31 -8.34 -4.05
CA LEU A 175 7.27 -8.32 -2.95
C LEU A 175 7.85 -6.91 -2.72
N ALA A 176 8.20 -6.20 -3.79
CA ALA A 176 8.65 -4.82 -3.73
C ALA A 176 7.57 -3.90 -3.12
N LYS A 177 6.31 -4.08 -3.52
CA LYS A 177 5.15 -3.41 -2.91
C LYS A 177 5.08 -3.65 -1.39
N GLN A 178 5.21 -4.91 -0.94
CA GLN A 178 5.18 -5.23 0.50
C GLN A 178 6.38 -4.64 1.26
N ARG A 179 7.58 -4.65 0.65
CA ARG A 179 8.77 -4.01 1.23
C ARG A 179 8.54 -2.52 1.44
N ARG A 180 8.04 -1.82 0.42
CA ARG A 180 7.74 -0.38 0.50
C ARG A 180 6.68 -0.06 1.56
N ARG A 181 5.60 -0.87 1.62
CA ARG A 181 4.58 -0.74 2.67
C ARG A 181 5.18 -0.83 4.07
N ARG A 182 6.14 -1.74 4.30
CA ARG A 182 6.82 -1.90 5.59
C ARG A 182 7.71 -0.70 5.94
N GLU A 183 8.32 -0.06 4.95
CA GLU A 183 9.13 1.15 5.12
C GLU A 183 8.27 2.37 5.47
N THR A 184 7.06 2.48 4.91
CA THR A 184 6.16 3.61 5.16
C THR A 184 5.28 3.46 6.40
N LEU A 185 5.23 2.28 7.03
CA LEU A 185 4.48 2.08 8.27
C LEU A 185 5.22 2.73 9.46
N PRO A 186 4.61 3.70 10.18
CA PRO A 186 5.22 4.26 11.38
C PRO A 186 5.53 3.14 12.38
N PRO A 187 6.69 3.19 13.08
CA PRO A 187 7.01 2.19 14.09
C PRO A 187 5.93 2.11 15.18
N ALA A 188 5.25 3.22 15.48
CA ALA A 188 4.09 3.25 16.37
C ALA A 188 2.87 2.48 15.84
N ALA A 189 2.62 2.47 14.52
CA ALA A 189 1.54 1.67 13.93
C ALA A 189 1.88 0.17 13.86
N LYS A 190 3.18 -0.18 13.79
CA LYS A 190 3.64 -1.57 13.98
C LYS A 190 3.45 -2.02 15.43
N ALA A 191 3.80 -1.18 16.41
CA ALA A 191 3.59 -1.47 17.82
C ALA A 191 2.10 -1.51 18.18
N TRP A 192 1.29 -0.58 17.65
CA TRP A 192 -0.16 -0.58 17.81
C TRP A 192 -0.81 -1.77 17.11
N GLY A 193 -0.35 -2.17 15.93
CA GLY A 193 -0.81 -3.38 15.24
C GLY A 193 -0.46 -4.65 15.99
N TYR A 194 0.72 -4.73 16.62
CA TYR A 194 1.08 -5.83 17.52
C TYR A 194 0.24 -5.82 18.80
N LEU A 195 0.00 -4.66 19.40
CA LEU A 195 -0.86 -4.49 20.58
C LEU A 195 -2.31 -4.85 20.24
N GLN A 196 -2.76 -4.48 19.04
CA GLN A 196 -4.08 -4.77 18.49
C GLN A 196 -4.20 -6.24 18.13
N ASP A 197 -3.19 -6.91 17.57
CA ASP A 197 -3.21 -8.37 17.39
C ASP A 197 -3.16 -9.10 18.74
N TRP A 198 -2.47 -8.55 19.74
CA TRP A 198 -2.50 -9.04 21.12
C TRP A 198 -3.89 -8.90 21.77
N THR A 199 -4.64 -7.84 21.43
CA THR A 199 -5.98 -7.56 21.98
C THR A 199 -7.14 -8.04 21.11
N VAL A 200 -6.95 -8.23 19.80
CA VAL A 200 -7.94 -8.70 18.80
C VAL A 200 -7.82 -10.21 18.58
N ALA A 201 -6.75 -10.86 19.05
CA ALA A 201 -6.74 -12.29 19.34
C ALA A 201 -7.79 -12.73 20.39
N TYR A 202 -8.67 -11.82 20.85
CA TYR A 202 -9.89 -12.10 21.62
C TYR A 202 -11.09 -12.56 20.78
N GLY A 203 -11.00 -12.56 19.45
CA GLY A 203 -12.19 -12.69 18.60
C GLY A 203 -12.73 -14.09 18.31
N TYR A 204 -11.98 -15.21 18.46
CA TYR A 204 -12.37 -16.42 17.71
C TYR A 204 -12.26 -17.80 18.35
N ARG A 205 -11.85 -17.96 19.62
CA ARG A 205 -11.92 -19.28 20.29
C ARG A 205 -12.17 -19.15 21.81
N PRO A 206 -13.38 -19.44 22.31
CA PRO A 206 -13.70 -19.35 23.75
C PRO A 206 -12.79 -20.20 24.65
N GLY A 207 -12.15 -21.25 24.10
CA GLY A 207 -11.21 -22.09 24.84
C GLY A 207 -9.94 -21.38 25.34
N ARG A 208 -9.51 -20.26 24.74
CA ARG A 208 -8.28 -19.57 25.18
C ARG A 208 -8.51 -18.63 26.37
N ALA A 209 -9.73 -18.11 26.53
CA ALA A 209 -10.11 -17.36 27.73
C ALA A 209 -10.07 -18.26 28.97
N ALA A 210 -10.50 -19.52 28.85
CA ALA A 210 -10.39 -20.51 29.92
C ALA A 210 -8.93 -20.80 30.33
N VAL A 211 -8.00 -20.84 29.36
CA VAL A 211 -6.57 -21.02 29.65
C VAL A 211 -6.00 -19.81 30.40
N TRP A 212 -6.34 -18.59 29.99
CA TRP A 212 -5.88 -17.39 30.71
C TRP A 212 -6.51 -17.24 32.10
N MET A 213 -7.79 -17.59 32.25
CA MET A 213 -8.41 -17.71 33.58
C MET A 213 -7.65 -18.71 34.45
N ALA A 214 -7.26 -19.86 33.91
CA ALA A 214 -6.48 -20.86 34.64
C ALA A 214 -5.06 -20.35 35.00
N VAL A 215 -4.41 -19.60 34.10
CA VAL A 215 -3.09 -19.00 34.36
C VAL A 215 -3.16 -17.91 35.43
N LEU A 216 -4.13 -16.99 35.33
CA LEU A 216 -4.32 -15.93 36.32
C LEU A 216 -4.76 -16.50 37.67
N TRP A 217 -5.60 -17.54 37.67
CA TRP A 217 -5.97 -18.28 38.87
C TRP A 217 -4.74 -18.94 39.52
N ALA A 218 -3.90 -19.63 38.74
CA ALA A 218 -2.67 -20.25 39.26
C ALA A 218 -1.68 -19.20 39.79
N ALA A 219 -1.49 -18.09 39.07
CA ALA A 219 -0.64 -16.99 39.51
C ALA A 219 -1.16 -16.32 40.79
N GLY A 220 -2.45 -16.04 40.87
CA GLY A 220 -3.11 -15.52 42.08
C GLY A 220 -2.98 -16.49 43.25
N THR A 221 -3.19 -17.78 43.00
CA THR A 221 -3.01 -18.84 44.01
C THR A 221 -1.59 -18.85 44.57
N VAL A 222 -0.57 -18.78 43.71
CA VAL A 222 0.84 -18.75 44.14
C VAL A 222 1.15 -17.46 44.90
N ALA A 223 0.65 -16.31 44.43
CA ALA A 223 0.90 -15.02 45.06
C ALA A 223 0.24 -14.91 46.45
N PHE A 224 -1.02 -15.34 46.58
CA PHE A 224 -1.73 -15.37 47.86
C PHE A 224 -1.31 -16.56 48.75
N ALA A 225 -0.68 -17.60 48.23
CA ALA A 225 -0.07 -18.65 49.05
C ALA A 225 1.19 -18.15 49.78
N GLN A 226 1.89 -17.16 49.22
CA GLN A 226 3.07 -16.54 49.84
C GLN A 226 2.72 -15.54 50.94
N HIS A 227 1.44 -15.16 51.06
CA HIS A 227 0.99 -14.18 52.05
C HIS A 227 -0.30 -14.66 52.70
N ALA A 228 -0.23 -15.13 53.96
CA ALA A 228 -1.41 -15.46 54.75
C ALA A 228 -1.93 -14.18 55.44
N PRO A 229 -3.01 -13.55 54.94
CA PRO A 229 -3.55 -12.34 55.54
C PRO A 229 -4.19 -12.65 56.90
N PRO A 230 -4.18 -11.69 57.84
CA PRO A 230 -4.95 -11.82 59.07
C PRO A 230 -6.46 -11.84 58.77
N SER A 231 -7.21 -12.64 59.54
CA SER A 231 -8.67 -12.72 59.40
C SER A 231 -9.34 -11.42 59.87
N MET A 232 -10.39 -10.99 59.17
CA MET A 232 -11.18 -9.80 59.51
C MET A 232 -12.24 -10.05 60.58
N LYS A 233 -12.72 -11.29 60.71
CA LYS A 233 -13.68 -11.74 61.72
C LYS A 233 -12.96 -12.77 62.60
N GLY A 234 -13.02 -12.59 63.92
CA GLY A 234 -12.28 -13.34 64.95
C GLY A 234 -12.19 -14.86 64.75
N GLU A 235 -12.88 -15.67 65.56
CA GLU A 235 -12.71 -17.14 65.54
C GLU A 235 -13.62 -17.87 64.50
N GLU A 236 -14.54 -17.15 63.84
CA GLU A 236 -15.42 -17.69 62.80
C GLU A 236 -14.93 -17.31 61.40
N HIS A 237 -13.93 -18.01 60.91
CA HIS A 237 -13.49 -17.91 59.51
C HIS A 237 -13.23 -19.31 58.93
N PRO A 238 -13.54 -19.53 57.63
CA PRO A 238 -13.15 -20.75 56.95
C PRO A 238 -11.62 -20.87 56.90
N GLN A 239 -11.10 -22.10 56.81
CA GLN A 239 -9.66 -22.33 56.67
C GLN A 239 -9.13 -21.58 55.44
N TRP A 240 -8.02 -20.87 55.59
CA TRP A 240 -7.39 -20.10 54.51
C TRP A 240 -7.03 -21.01 53.34
N ASN A 241 -7.61 -20.73 52.18
CA ASN A 241 -7.27 -21.42 50.95
C ASN A 241 -7.01 -20.38 49.84
N PRO A 242 -5.73 -20.12 49.51
CA PRO A 242 -5.33 -19.16 48.47
C PRO A 242 -5.97 -19.42 47.11
N ALA A 243 -6.19 -20.70 46.78
CA ALA A 243 -6.76 -21.09 45.48
C ALA A 243 -8.26 -20.78 45.40
N LEU A 244 -8.99 -20.99 46.51
CA LEU A 244 -10.40 -20.62 46.59
C LEU A 244 -10.57 -19.11 46.62
N TYR A 245 -9.71 -18.39 47.35
CA TYR A 245 -9.73 -16.93 47.39
C TYR A 245 -9.43 -16.29 46.02
N ALA A 246 -8.40 -16.78 45.30
CA ALA A 246 -8.10 -16.33 43.94
C ALA A 246 -9.24 -16.65 42.96
N LEU A 247 -9.93 -17.76 43.13
CA LEU A 247 -11.07 -18.15 42.29
C LEU A 247 -12.31 -17.28 42.58
N ASP A 248 -12.56 -16.96 43.85
CA ASP A 248 -13.65 -16.07 44.30
C ASP A 248 -13.50 -14.67 43.66
N LEU A 249 -12.27 -14.14 43.63
CA LEU A 249 -11.95 -12.85 43.01
C LEU A 249 -12.08 -12.89 41.48
N LEU A 250 -11.77 -14.02 40.85
CA LEU A 250 -11.71 -14.15 39.40
C LEU A 250 -13.08 -14.50 38.79
N VAL A 251 -13.97 -15.14 39.56
CA VAL A 251 -15.32 -15.55 39.16
C VAL A 251 -16.36 -14.78 39.99
N PRO A 252 -16.67 -13.52 39.62
CA PRO A 252 -17.50 -12.63 40.45
C PRO A 252 -18.96 -13.08 40.61
N VAL A 253 -19.39 -14.12 39.89
CA VAL A 253 -20.77 -14.63 39.90
C VAL A 253 -20.96 -15.72 40.97
N ILE A 254 -19.88 -16.38 41.41
CA ILE A 254 -19.94 -17.49 42.37
C ILE A 254 -19.19 -17.08 43.62
N ASN A 255 -19.89 -17.03 44.75
CA ASN A 255 -19.24 -16.81 46.04
C ASN A 255 -18.85 -18.17 46.64
N LEU A 256 -17.54 -18.41 46.77
CA LEU A 256 -16.97 -19.65 47.33
C LEU A 256 -16.71 -19.55 48.84
N GLY A 257 -17.16 -18.47 49.47
CA GLY A 257 -17.16 -18.28 50.91
C GLY A 257 -15.84 -17.76 51.50
N GLN A 258 -14.93 -17.23 50.69
CA GLN A 258 -13.63 -16.69 51.17
C GLN A 258 -13.59 -15.15 51.08
N ASP A 259 -14.32 -14.54 50.13
CA ASP A 259 -14.42 -13.09 49.99
C ASP A 259 -15.10 -12.43 51.21
N GLY A 260 -14.55 -11.31 51.68
CA GLY A 260 -15.02 -10.59 52.88
C GLY A 260 -14.54 -11.12 54.24
N TYR A 261 -13.77 -12.22 54.29
CA TYR A 261 -13.17 -12.74 55.54
C TYR A 261 -11.71 -12.35 55.76
N TRP A 262 -11.02 -11.84 54.74
CA TRP A 262 -9.57 -11.62 54.75
C TRP A 262 -9.20 -10.17 54.45
N ARG A 263 -8.35 -9.58 55.29
CA ARG A 263 -7.89 -8.20 55.13
C ARG A 263 -6.63 -8.14 54.29
N MET A 264 -6.79 -7.74 53.02
CA MET A 264 -5.66 -7.41 52.16
C MET A 264 -5.28 -5.95 52.36
N GLU A 265 -4.06 -5.66 52.82
CA GLU A 265 -3.54 -4.30 53.01
C GLU A 265 -2.41 -3.98 52.03
N GLY A 266 -2.28 -2.71 51.64
CA GLY A 266 -1.19 -2.23 50.80
C GLY A 266 -1.26 -2.71 49.34
N ALA A 267 -0.15 -3.19 48.79
CA ALA A 267 -0.05 -3.60 47.38
C ALA A 267 -0.97 -4.78 47.03
N TRP A 268 -1.28 -5.64 48.00
CA TRP A 268 -2.14 -6.81 47.82
C TRP A 268 -3.62 -6.45 47.65
N GLN A 269 -4.05 -5.31 48.20
CA GLN A 269 -5.39 -4.77 47.97
C GLN A 269 -5.58 -4.36 46.50
N TRP A 270 -4.57 -3.71 45.92
CA TRP A 270 -4.59 -3.33 44.50
C TRP A 270 -4.46 -4.54 43.58
N ALA A 271 -3.69 -5.56 43.98
CA ALA A 271 -3.63 -6.83 43.26
C ALA A 271 -5.00 -7.54 43.25
N ALA A 272 -5.69 -7.60 44.40
CA ALA A 272 -7.04 -8.17 44.50
C ALA A 272 -8.05 -7.37 43.67
N ALA A 273 -8.04 -6.03 43.77
CA ALA A 273 -8.92 -5.17 42.97
C ALA A 273 -8.67 -5.32 41.46
N GLY A 274 -7.40 -5.43 41.04
CA GLY A 274 -7.02 -5.70 39.66
C GLY A 274 -7.54 -7.06 39.17
N LEU A 275 -7.42 -8.10 40.00
CA LEU A 275 -7.91 -9.44 39.67
C LEU A 275 -9.43 -9.47 39.49
N VAL A 276 -10.18 -8.73 40.32
CA VAL A 276 -11.64 -8.57 40.20
C VAL A 276 -12.03 -7.88 38.90
N LEU A 277 -11.37 -6.77 38.55
CA LEU A 277 -11.63 -6.05 37.30
C LEU A 277 -11.37 -6.93 36.08
N VAL A 278 -10.26 -7.67 36.09
CA VAL A 278 -9.93 -8.63 35.02
C VAL A 278 -10.94 -9.78 34.97
N GLY A 279 -11.40 -10.27 36.13
CA GLY A 279 -12.46 -11.27 36.23
C GLY A 279 -13.76 -10.83 35.56
N TRP A 280 -14.20 -9.59 35.78
CA TRP A 280 -15.39 -9.02 35.12
C TRP A 280 -15.23 -8.87 33.60
N VAL A 281 -14.06 -8.43 33.13
CA VAL A 281 -13.76 -8.34 31.68
C VAL A 281 -13.76 -9.74 31.04
N LEU A 282 -13.20 -10.75 31.70
CA LEU A 282 -13.20 -12.12 31.19
C LEU A 282 -14.58 -12.76 31.24
N ALA A 283 -15.36 -12.55 32.30
CA ALA A 283 -16.73 -13.07 32.41
C ALA A 283 -17.64 -12.51 31.30
N THR A 284 -17.56 -11.21 31.03
CA THR A 284 -18.36 -10.56 29.97
C THR A 284 -17.96 -11.03 28.57
N THR A 285 -16.67 -11.24 28.31
CA THR A 285 -16.20 -11.77 27.01
C THR A 285 -16.63 -13.22 26.78
N VAL A 286 -16.62 -14.07 27.81
CA VAL A 286 -17.12 -15.45 27.71
C VAL A 286 -18.64 -15.48 27.49
N ALA A 287 -19.41 -14.67 28.22
CA ALA A 287 -20.87 -14.57 28.03
C ALA A 287 -21.24 -14.04 26.63
N ALA A 288 -20.52 -13.02 26.14
CA ALA A 288 -20.68 -12.49 24.79
C ALA A 288 -20.28 -13.52 23.71
N GLY A 289 -19.24 -14.32 23.95
CA GLY A 289 -18.83 -15.41 23.06
C GLY A 289 -19.87 -16.54 23.00
N ALA A 290 -20.40 -16.98 24.14
CA ALA A 290 -21.37 -18.07 24.24
C ALA A 290 -22.73 -17.71 23.60
N SER A 291 -23.23 -16.49 23.84
CA SER A 291 -24.47 -15.99 23.23
C SER A 291 -24.42 -15.94 21.70
N ARG A 292 -23.23 -15.73 21.12
CA ARG A 292 -23.04 -15.68 19.66
C ARG A 292 -22.88 -17.06 19.02
N MET A 293 -22.64 -18.12 19.80
CA MET A 293 -22.60 -19.52 19.32
C MET A 293 -23.97 -20.22 19.35
N LEU A 294 -24.95 -19.64 20.06
CA LEU A 294 -26.31 -20.15 20.18
C LEU A 294 -27.30 -19.51 19.18
N ARG A 295 -26.81 -18.63 18.30
CA ARG A 295 -27.53 -18.07 17.14
C ARG A 295 -26.95 -18.65 15.86
#